data_AF-A0A9P5GBT0-F1
#
_entry.id   AF-A0A9P5GBT0-F1
#
_cell.length_a   1.000
_cell.length_b   1.000
_cell.length_c   1.000
_cell.angle_alpha   90.00
_cell.angle_beta   90.00
_cell.angle_gamma   90.00
#
_symmetry.space_group_name_H-M   'P 1'
#
loop_
_entity.id
_entity.type
_entity.pdbx_description
1 polymer ?
#
loop_
_entity_poly.entity_id
_entity_poly.type
_entity_poly.pdbx_seq_one_letter_code
_entity_poly.pdbx_strand_id
1 'polypeptide(L)'
;MTVSNQPLDVLIIGAGIAGLSAAIALGKQGHRVVILEKSAFLRETGAAMHLPPNCTALLRWMGIDPTEFGGTLLREVRFAL
;
A
#
# COMPACT_ATOMS: atom_id res chain seq x y z
N MET A 1 -31.97 -7.97 0.16
CA MET A 1 -31.01 -8.30 -0.91
C MET A 1 -29.76 -8.88 -0.26
N THR A 2 -29.58 -10.19 -0.30
CA THR A 2 -28.36 -10.84 0.20
C THR A 2 -27.30 -10.76 -0.88
N VAL A 3 -26.28 -9.91 -0.68
CA VAL A 3 -25.11 -9.86 -1.55
C VAL A 3 -24.33 -11.16 -1.29
N SER A 4 -24.29 -12.06 -2.27
CA SER A 4 -23.46 -13.26 -2.19
C SER A 4 -22.00 -12.86 -2.21
N ASN A 5 -21.29 -13.03 -1.09
CA ASN A 5 -19.86 -12.74 -0.96
C ASN A 5 -19.02 -13.84 -1.62
N GLN A 6 -19.12 -13.94 -2.95
CA GLN A 6 -18.32 -14.86 -3.75
C GLN A 6 -16.95 -14.21 -4.04
N PRO A 7 -15.84 -14.95 -3.90
CA PRO A 7 -14.52 -14.49 -4.32
C PRO A 7 -14.52 -14.07 -5.80
N LEU A 8 -13.82 -13.00 -6.12
CA LEU A 8 -13.62 -12.51 -7.49
C LEU A 8 -12.20 -12.83 -7.93
N ASP A 9 -12.02 -13.10 -9.22
CA ASP A 9 -10.70 -13.15 -9.84
C ASP A 9 -10.37 -11.75 -10.39
N VAL A 10 -9.33 -11.11 -9.85
CA VAL A 10 -8.94 -9.74 -10.19
C VAL A 10 -7.55 -9.71 -10.80
N LEU A 11 -7.43 -9.10 -11.97
CA LEU A 11 -6.16 -8.82 -12.63
C LEU A 11 -5.78 -7.35 -12.46
N ILE A 12 -4.62 -7.08 -11.86
CA ILE A 12 -4.05 -5.74 -11.69
C ILE A 12 -2.85 -5.59 -12.62
N ILE A 13 -2.86 -4.55 -13.45
CA ILE A 13 -1.74 -4.21 -14.34
C ILE A 13 -0.96 -3.05 -13.71
N GLY A 14 0.27 -3.33 -13.27
CA GLY A 14 1.18 -2.42 -12.60
C GLY A 14 1.35 -2.74 -11.11
N ALA A 15 2.59 -2.91 -10.67
CA ALA A 15 2.97 -3.19 -9.28
C ALA A 15 3.63 -1.97 -8.59
N GLY A 16 3.15 -0.77 -8.92
CA GLY A 16 3.45 0.43 -8.12
C GLY A 16 2.65 0.49 -6.83
N ILE A 17 2.84 1.56 -6.04
CA ILE A 17 2.19 1.79 -4.74
C ILE A 17 0.67 1.53 -4.81
N ALA A 18 -0.01 2.07 -5.83
CA ALA A 18 -1.45 1.90 -5.98
C ALA A 18 -1.86 0.45 -6.29
N GLY A 19 -1.14 -0.23 -7.18
CA GLY A 19 -1.45 -1.62 -7.58
C GLY A 19 -1.23 -2.61 -6.44
N LEU A 20 -0.13 -2.46 -5.72
CA LEU A 20 0.16 -3.26 -4.52
C LEU A 20 -0.85 -2.99 -3.40
N SER A 21 -1.19 -1.72 -3.16
CA SER A 21 -2.21 -1.35 -2.16
C SER A 21 -3.57 -1.96 -2.49
N ALA A 22 -3.99 -1.90 -3.75
CA ALA A 22 -5.24 -2.50 -4.21
C ALA A 22 -5.22 -4.04 -4.05
N ALA A 23 -4.11 -4.69 -4.39
CA ALA A 23 -3.96 -6.13 -4.24
C ALA A 23 -4.09 -6.60 -2.79
N ILE A 24 -3.45 -5.90 -1.85
CA ILE A 24 -3.56 -6.19 -0.41
C ILE A 24 -5.00 -6.01 0.05
N ALA A 25 -5.65 -4.92 -0.37
CA ALA A 25 -7.02 -4.63 0.04
C ALA A 25 -8.01 -5.69 -0.44
N LEU A 26 -7.93 -6.07 -1.72
CA LEU A 26 -8.77 -7.09 -2.32
C LEU A 26 -8.48 -8.49 -1.76
N GLY A 27 -7.20 -8.81 -1.53
CA GLY A 27 -6.79 -10.07 -0.90
C GLY A 27 -7.34 -10.22 0.52
N LYS A 28 -7.32 -9.14 1.32
CA LYS A 28 -7.93 -9.11 2.67
C LYS A 28 -9.45 -9.27 2.65
N GLN A 29 -10.11 -8.93 1.55
CA GLN A 29 -11.54 -9.16 1.33
C GLN A 29 -11.86 -10.58 0.82
N GLY A 30 -10.84 -11.43 0.61
CA GLY A 30 -11.01 -12.82 0.18
C GLY A 30 -11.07 -13.01 -1.34
N HIS A 31 -10.69 -12.00 -2.13
CA HIS A 31 -10.60 -12.12 -3.59
C HIS A 31 -9.26 -12.73 -4.02
N ARG A 32 -9.24 -13.38 -5.19
CA ARG A 32 -8.03 -13.89 -5.80
C ARG A 32 -7.45 -12.83 -6.72
N VAL A 33 -6.23 -12.39 -6.42
CA VAL A 33 -5.59 -11.27 -7.13
C VAL A 33 -4.34 -11.75 -7.85
N VAL A 34 -4.19 -11.36 -9.11
CA VAL A 34 -2.97 -11.51 -9.91
C VAL A 34 -2.47 -10.12 -10.30
N ILE A 35 -1.18 -9.87 -10.10
CA ILE A 35 -0.54 -8.61 -10.50
C ILE A 35 0.44 -8.89 -11.64
N LEU A 36 0.37 -8.10 -12.70
CA LEU A 36 1.34 -8.12 -13.79
C LEU A 36 2.11 -6.81 -13.81
N GLU A 37 3.44 -6.88 -13.79
CA GLU A 37 4.33 -5.72 -13.90
C GLU A 37 5.35 -5.97 -15.00
N LYS A 38 5.63 -4.92 -15.78
CA LYS A 38 6.61 -4.97 -16.87
C LYS A 38 8.04 -4.82 -16.33
N SER A 39 8.22 -4.01 -15.30
CA SER A 39 9.49 -3.74 -14.64
C SER A 39 10.04 -4.99 -13.96
N ALA A 40 11.36 -5.16 -14.00
CA ALA A 40 12.06 -6.17 -13.21
C ALA A 40 12.31 -5.73 -11.76
N PHE A 41 11.65 -4.66 -11.30
CA PHE A 41 11.80 -4.08 -9.94
C PHE A 41 13.24 -3.67 -9.59
N LEU A 42 14.01 -3.20 -10.58
CA LEU A 42 15.46 -3.05 -10.47
C LEU A 42 15.95 -1.87 -9.61
N ARG A 43 15.07 -1.01 -9.08
CA ARG A 43 15.28 -0.01 -8.01
C ARG A 43 14.16 1.03 -8.12
N GLU A 44 13.46 1.30 -7.03
CA GLU A 44 12.78 2.58 -6.91
C GLU A 44 13.85 3.67 -6.78
N THR A 45 13.67 4.76 -7.50
CA THR A 45 14.47 5.98 -7.30
C THR A 45 14.17 6.45 -5.89
N GLY A 46 15.04 6.11 -4.93
CA GLY A 46 14.83 6.35 -3.50
C GLY A 46 14.47 7.81 -3.24
N ALA A 47 13.19 8.06 -3.01
CA ALA A 47 12.65 9.36 -2.67
C ALA A 47 12.13 9.28 -1.23
N ALA A 48 12.60 10.17 -0.37
CA ALA A 48 12.02 10.31 0.95
C ALA A 48 10.55 10.74 0.79
N MET A 49 9.63 9.94 1.30
CA MET A 49 8.20 10.23 1.26
C MET A 49 7.70 10.59 2.65
N HIS A 50 6.98 11.71 2.75
CA HIS A 50 6.30 12.08 3.98
C HIS A 50 4.96 11.34 4.07
N LEU A 51 4.80 10.52 5.12
CA LEU A 51 3.59 9.76 5.38
C LEU A 51 2.82 10.40 6.54
N PRO A 52 1.72 11.14 6.28
CA PRO A 52 0.87 11.66 7.33
C PRO A 52 0.12 10.53 8.08
N PRO A 53 -0.49 10.84 9.25
CA PRO A 53 -1.13 9.84 10.10
C PRO A 53 -2.19 8.96 9.40
N ASN A 54 -2.96 9.52 8.48
CA ASN A 54 -3.95 8.78 7.67
C ASN A 54 -3.30 7.72 6.76
N CYS A 55 -2.13 8.01 6.18
CA CYS A 55 -1.38 7.05 5.37
C CYS A 55 -0.78 5.94 6.25
N THR A 56 -0.19 6.29 7.39
CA THR A 56 0.38 5.29 8.31
C THR A 56 -0.68 4.39 8.94
N ALA A 57 -1.90 4.89 9.18
CA ALA A 57 -3.03 4.08 9.62
C ALA A 57 -3.41 3.02 8.56
N LEU A 58 -3.44 3.40 7.28
CA LEU A 58 -3.70 2.46 6.19
C LEU A 58 -2.60 1.40 6.06
N LEU A 59 -1.33 1.80 6.15
CA LEU A 59 -0.20 0.87 6.11
C LEU A 59 -0.27 -0.15 7.26
N ARG A 60 -0.60 0.30 8.47
CA ARG A 60 -0.82 -0.61 9.61
C ARG A 60 -1.96 -1.58 9.37
N TRP A 61 -3.08 -1.12 8.79
CA TRP A 61 -4.18 -2.01 8.40
C TRP A 61 -3.73 -3.04 7.35
N MET A 62 -2.83 -2.66 6.44
CA MET A 62 -2.19 -3.56 5.49
C MET A 62 -1.21 -4.54 6.13
N GLY A 63 -0.83 -4.33 7.39
CA GLY A 63 0.16 -5.14 8.11
C GLY A 63 1.61 -4.67 7.88
N ILE A 64 1.79 -3.41 7.49
CA ILE A 64 3.09 -2.81 7.18
C ILE A 64 3.39 -1.75 8.24
N ASP A 65 4.50 -1.91 8.95
CA ASP A 65 5.05 -0.87 9.81
C ASP A 65 6.18 -0.13 9.08
N PRO A 66 6.03 1.17 8.75
CA PRO A 66 7.08 1.94 8.07
C PRO A 66 8.43 1.96 8.80
N THR A 67 8.44 1.77 10.12
CA THR A 67 9.67 1.79 10.93
C THR A 67 10.58 0.59 10.64
N GLU A 68 10.03 -0.53 10.16
CA GLU A 68 10.79 -1.72 9.73
C GLU A 68 11.54 -1.48 8.41
N PHE A 69 11.17 -0.43 7.67
CA PHE A 69 11.73 -0.11 6.35
C PHE A 69 12.53 1.22 6.36
N GLY A 70 13.03 1.63 7.53
CA GLY A 70 13.83 2.86 7.69
C GLY A 70 13.01 4.14 7.82
N GLY A 71 11.69 4.04 8.00
CA GLY A 71 10.83 5.18 8.29
C GLY A 71 11.17 5.84 9.63
N THR A 72 11.29 7.17 9.63
CA THR A 72 11.56 7.96 10.85
C THR A 72 10.28 8.68 11.30
N LEU A 73 9.93 8.53 12.58
CA LEU A 73 8.76 9.20 13.15
C LEU A 73 8.99 10.72 13.26
N LEU A 74 8.20 11.49 12.51
CA LEU A 74 8.15 12.93 12.66
C LEU A 74 7.30 13.29 13.89
N ARG A 75 7.93 13.79 14.95
CA ARG A 75 7.25 14.12 16.22
C ARG A 75 6.60 15.50 16.20
N GLU A 76 7.26 16.46 15.56
CA GLU A 76 6.80 17.84 15.50
C GLU A 76 7.25 18.50 14.19
N VAL A 77 6.45 19.44 13.72
CA VAL A 77 6.80 20.36 12.63
C VAL A 77 6.71 21.77 13.19
N ARG A 78 7.85 22.46 13.25
CA ARG A 78 7.91 23.86 13.69
C ARG A 78 7.96 24.73 12.44
N PHE A 79 6.99 25.63 12.31
CA PHE A 79 7.03 26.70 11.31
C PHE A 79 7.61 27.94 12.00
N ALA A 80 8.70 28.47 11.47
CA ALA A 80 9.17 29.80 11.83
C ALA A 80 8.44 30.79 10.92
N LEU A 81 7.60 31.64 11.51
CA LEU A 81 7.03 32.83 10.87
C LEU A 81 7.85 34.05 11.26
#